data_AF-A0A1I0H2N7-F1
#
_entry.id   AF-A0A1I0H2N7-F1
#
_cell.length_a   1.000
_cell.length_b   1.000
_cell.length_c   1.000
_cell.angle_alpha   90.00
_cell.angle_beta   90.00
_cell.angle_gamma   90.00
#
_symmetry.space_group_name_H-M   'P 1'
#
loop_
_entity.id
_entity.type
_entity.pdbx_description
1 polymer ?
#
loop_
_entity_poly.entity_id
_entity_poly.type
_entity_poly.pdbx_seq_one_letter_code
_entity_poly.pdbx_strand_id
1 'polypeptide(L)'
;MNLRRLVLLVAALIAAAACMTDPVFPGDQVLGTFRFEATVDRQRTTCDLKGPDFTSLTDAGTFTFEGTLSRNADQPQGWFTVQGYSRDAGFDGGRVVSVHKAETRPPSCGASCEGAAVEEALDVLLLSNSQDTLIGRRCSGLVDGGVPDGGGTQPGPTPTGYDVERACGTLTDDFIPGKTNCTCTAPCRAFYTVEGTRVN
;
A
#
# COMPACT_ATOMS: atom_id res chain seq x y z
N MET A 1 -51.63 16.57 -10.45
CA MET A 1 -50.30 15.94 -10.65
C MET A 1 -49.42 16.26 -9.45
N ASN A 2 -48.70 15.27 -8.91
CA ASN A 2 -47.39 15.44 -8.23
C ASN A 2 -47.25 15.51 -6.69
N LEU A 3 -48.15 14.96 -5.87
CA LEU A 3 -47.76 14.63 -4.47
C LEU A 3 -47.20 13.20 -4.31
N ARG A 4 -47.83 12.21 -4.95
CA ARG A 4 -47.36 10.80 -4.94
C ARG A 4 -46.00 10.58 -5.60
N ARG A 5 -45.65 11.39 -6.61
CA ARG A 5 -44.35 11.29 -7.30
C ARG A 5 -43.20 11.89 -6.48
N LEU A 6 -43.46 12.87 -5.62
CA LEU A 6 -42.44 13.47 -4.75
C LEU A 6 -42.02 12.51 -3.63
N VAL A 7 -42.96 11.78 -3.04
CA VAL A 7 -42.68 10.84 -1.94
C VAL A 7 -41.82 9.65 -2.39
N LEU A 8 -42.02 9.18 -3.63
CA LEU A 8 -41.21 8.08 -4.21
C LEU A 8 -39.77 8.50 -4.53
N LEU A 9 -39.53 9.76 -4.88
CA LEU A 9 -38.18 10.29 -5.14
C LEU A 9 -37.36 10.44 -3.85
N VAL A 10 -37.99 10.83 -2.73
CA VAL A 10 -37.30 10.98 -1.44
C VAL A 10 -36.92 9.61 -0.85
N ALA A 11 -37.78 8.60 -0.98
CA ALA A 11 -37.46 7.24 -0.51
C ALA A 11 -36.31 6.58 -1.28
N ALA A 12 -36.18 6.84 -2.59
CA ALA A 12 -35.08 6.32 -3.41
C ALA A 12 -33.73 7.00 -3.09
N LEU A 13 -33.73 8.28 -2.72
CA LEU A 13 -32.53 9.01 -2.30
C LEU A 13 -32.01 8.55 -0.92
N ILE A 14 -32.89 8.16 0.00
CA ILE A 14 -32.50 7.64 1.33
C ILE A 14 -31.94 6.22 1.23
N ALA A 15 -32.45 5.39 0.29
CA ALA A 15 -31.91 4.05 0.06
C ALA A 15 -30.53 4.05 -0.62
N ALA A 16 -30.22 5.06 -1.43
CA ALA A 16 -28.91 5.18 -2.07
C ALA A 16 -27.80 5.70 -1.12
N ALA A 17 -28.17 6.42 -0.05
CA ALA A 17 -27.21 6.92 0.93
C ALA A 17 -26.80 5.87 1.98
N ALA A 18 -27.50 4.74 2.07
CA ALA A 18 -27.24 3.69 3.06
C ALA A 18 -26.28 2.57 2.57
N CYS A 19 -25.80 2.66 1.32
CA CYS A 19 -24.81 1.72 0.77
C CYS A 19 -23.43 2.37 0.58
N MET A 20 -23.12 3.41 1.34
CA MET A 20 -21.72 3.73 1.64
C MET A 20 -21.36 2.97 2.92
N THR A 21 -21.21 1.65 2.82
CA THR A 21 -20.53 0.91 3.87
C THR A 21 -19.09 1.38 3.85
N ASP A 22 -18.68 2.08 4.91
CA ASP A 22 -17.26 2.36 5.14
C ASP A 22 -16.48 1.06 4.92
N PRO A 23 -15.33 1.11 4.22
CA PRO A 23 -14.55 -0.08 3.98
C PRO A 23 -14.24 -0.77 5.31
N VAL A 24 -14.71 -2.02 5.44
CA VAL A 24 -14.44 -2.84 6.63
C VAL A 24 -13.06 -3.43 6.47
N PHE A 25 -12.11 -2.92 7.25
CA PHE A 25 -10.75 -3.45 7.31
C PHE A 25 -10.70 -4.63 8.30
N PRO A 26 -9.94 -5.70 7.99
CA PRO A 26 -9.72 -6.78 8.95
C PRO A 26 -9.07 -6.30 10.25
N GLY A 27 -9.33 -7.02 11.34
CA GLY A 27 -8.82 -6.69 12.66
C GLY A 27 -9.70 -5.76 13.48
N ASP A 28 -9.23 -5.40 14.67
CA ASP A 28 -9.94 -4.54 15.63
C ASP A 28 -9.28 -3.16 15.80
N GLN A 29 -8.12 -2.95 15.17
CA GLN A 29 -7.36 -1.71 15.26
C GLN A 29 -6.83 -1.27 13.89
N VAL A 30 -7.37 -0.15 13.39
CA VAL A 30 -6.82 0.53 12.20
C VAL A 30 -5.64 1.41 12.64
N LEU A 31 -4.47 1.15 12.05
CA LEU A 31 -3.24 1.92 12.29
C LEU A 31 -3.24 3.23 11.50
N GLY A 32 -3.83 3.20 10.30
CA GLY A 32 -4.04 4.37 9.46
C GLY A 32 -4.27 4.02 8.00
N THR A 33 -4.86 4.96 7.27
CA THR A 33 -4.93 4.96 5.80
C THR A 33 -3.87 5.92 5.29
N PHE A 34 -3.11 5.52 4.30
CA PHE A 34 -1.98 6.29 3.78
C PHE A 34 -2.10 6.44 2.27
N ARG A 35 -1.72 7.62 1.78
CA ARG A 35 -1.38 7.84 0.39
C ARG A 35 0.12 7.65 0.25
N PHE A 36 0.49 6.56 -0.39
CA PHE A 36 1.86 6.22 -0.67
C PHE A 36 2.29 6.83 -1.99
N GLU A 37 3.46 7.45 -1.97
CA GLU A 37 4.24 7.76 -3.16
C GLU A 37 5.40 6.78 -3.24
N ALA A 38 5.41 5.97 -4.29
CA ALA A 38 6.50 5.05 -4.60
C ALA A 38 7.39 5.68 -5.67
N THR A 39 8.69 5.79 -5.40
CA THR A 39 9.69 6.34 -6.32
C THR A 39 10.69 5.25 -6.68
N VAL A 40 10.91 5.03 -7.97
CA VAL A 40 11.82 3.98 -8.44
C VAL A 40 13.27 4.26 -8.03
N ASP A 41 13.90 3.27 -7.40
CA ASP A 41 15.32 3.24 -7.15
C ASP A 41 16.02 2.65 -8.38
N ARG A 42 16.51 3.54 -9.25
CA ARG A 42 17.18 3.17 -10.50
C ARG A 42 18.52 2.45 -10.29
N GLN A 43 19.12 2.54 -9.09
CA GLN A 43 20.39 1.88 -8.81
C GLN A 43 20.20 0.42 -8.37
N ARG A 44 19.09 0.12 -7.68
CA ARG A 44 18.75 -1.22 -7.21
C ARG A 44 17.83 -2.01 -8.15
N THR A 45 17.10 -1.32 -9.02
CA THR A 45 16.20 -1.97 -9.99
C THR A 45 16.98 -2.70 -11.08
N THR A 46 16.60 -3.95 -11.35
CA THR A 46 17.16 -4.78 -12.42
C THR A 46 16.23 -4.94 -13.62
N CYS A 47 14.96 -4.52 -13.50
CA CYS A 47 14.00 -4.52 -14.60
C CYS A 47 14.28 -3.41 -15.63
N ASP A 48 13.89 -3.65 -16.88
CA ASP A 48 13.89 -2.61 -17.91
C ASP A 48 12.72 -1.64 -17.71
N LEU A 49 13.02 -0.49 -17.11
CA LEU A 49 12.05 0.58 -16.83
C LEU A 49 11.46 1.25 -18.08
N LYS A 50 11.99 0.96 -19.29
CA LYS A 50 11.37 1.41 -20.56
C LYS A 50 10.36 0.41 -21.09
N GLY A 51 10.22 -0.74 -20.44
CA GLY A 51 9.29 -1.81 -20.81
C GLY A 51 7.83 -1.45 -20.57
N PRO A 52 6.90 -2.24 -21.16
CA PRO A 52 5.47 -1.98 -21.06
C PRO A 52 4.89 -2.17 -19.65
N ASP A 53 5.60 -2.86 -18.76
CA ASP A 53 5.19 -3.10 -17.36
C ASP A 53 5.21 -1.83 -16.50
N PHE A 54 5.96 -0.80 -16.93
CA PHE A 54 6.20 0.43 -16.15
C PHE A 54 5.47 1.66 -16.73
N THR A 55 4.45 1.44 -17.56
CA THR A 55 3.69 2.51 -18.22
C THR A 55 2.90 3.40 -17.26
N SER A 56 2.67 2.96 -16.03
CA SER A 56 2.04 3.75 -14.96
C SER A 56 2.99 4.71 -14.25
N LEU A 57 4.31 4.60 -14.47
CA LEU A 57 5.27 5.51 -13.88
C LEU A 57 5.17 6.88 -14.54
N THR A 58 5.19 7.94 -13.73
CA THR A 58 5.41 9.31 -14.20
C THR A 58 6.80 9.46 -14.79
N ASP A 59 7.08 10.59 -15.46
CA ASP A 59 8.42 10.93 -15.94
C ASP A 59 9.47 10.98 -14.82
N ALA A 60 9.04 11.29 -13.58
CA ALA A 60 9.90 11.27 -12.40
C ALA A 60 10.26 9.83 -11.96
N GLY A 61 9.55 8.82 -12.47
CA GLY A 61 9.65 7.43 -12.04
C GLY A 61 8.84 7.16 -10.78
N THR A 62 7.73 7.88 -10.59
CA THR A 62 6.86 7.75 -9.42
C THR A 62 5.49 7.20 -9.79
N PHE A 63 4.84 6.54 -8.83
CA PHE A 63 3.41 6.26 -8.86
C PHE A 63 2.82 6.41 -7.46
N THR A 64 1.50 6.56 -7.39
CA THR A 64 0.80 6.71 -6.10
C THR A 64 -0.25 5.64 -5.94
N PHE A 65 -0.47 5.22 -4.69
CA PHE A 65 -1.55 4.31 -4.32
C PHE A 65 -2.01 4.62 -2.90
N GLU A 66 -3.25 4.25 -2.58
CA GLU A 66 -3.77 4.36 -1.22
C GLU A 66 -3.88 2.96 -0.61
N GLY A 67 -3.50 2.86 0.65
CA GLY A 67 -3.60 1.61 1.39
C GLY A 67 -3.82 1.83 2.87
N THR A 68 -4.52 0.88 3.48
CA THR A 68 -4.87 0.91 4.90
C THR A 68 -4.15 -0.20 5.64
N LEU A 69 -3.55 0.17 6.77
CA LEU A 69 -2.89 -0.75 7.70
C LEU A 69 -3.78 -0.97 8.91
N SER A 70 -3.95 -2.23 9.27
CA SER A 70 -4.81 -2.67 10.37
C SER A 70 -4.24 -3.92 11.03
N ARG A 71 -4.64 -4.19 12.27
CA ARG A 71 -4.17 -5.35 13.04
C ARG A 71 -5.18 -5.79 14.09
N ASN A 72 -4.90 -6.95 14.67
CA ASN A 72 -5.45 -7.36 15.95
C ASN A 72 -4.59 -6.79 17.07
N ALA A 73 -5.15 -6.04 18.01
CA ALA A 73 -4.39 -5.43 19.10
C ALA A 73 -3.70 -6.47 20.00
N ASP A 74 -4.34 -7.63 20.18
CA ASP A 74 -3.90 -8.71 21.07
C ASP A 74 -3.18 -9.87 20.36
N GLN A 75 -2.96 -9.78 19.03
CA GLN A 75 -2.33 -10.84 18.25
C GLN A 75 -1.29 -10.26 17.29
N PRO A 76 -0.28 -11.05 16.86
CA PRO A 76 0.72 -10.57 15.91
C PRO A 76 0.18 -10.36 14.48
N GLN A 77 -1.10 -10.69 14.23
CA GLN A 77 -1.69 -10.63 12.91
C GLN A 77 -2.06 -9.20 12.50
N GLY A 78 -1.62 -8.80 11.32
CA GLY A 78 -1.95 -7.54 10.67
C GLY A 78 -2.36 -7.74 9.22
N TRP A 79 -2.87 -6.67 8.63
CA TRP A 79 -3.30 -6.63 7.24
C TRP A 79 -2.92 -5.31 6.59
N PHE A 80 -2.55 -5.41 5.32
CA PHE A 80 -2.48 -4.29 4.40
C PHE A 80 -3.59 -4.42 3.36
N THR A 81 -4.45 -3.41 3.28
CA THR A 81 -5.56 -3.35 2.34
C THR A 81 -5.29 -2.32 1.27
N VAL A 82 -5.25 -2.73 0.00
CA VAL A 82 -4.99 -1.88 -1.16
C VAL A 82 -6.00 -2.20 -2.25
N GLN A 83 -6.60 -1.17 -2.86
CA GLN A 83 -7.63 -1.33 -3.91
C GLN A 83 -8.79 -2.28 -3.53
N GLY A 84 -9.16 -2.33 -2.24
CA GLY A 84 -10.22 -3.19 -1.71
C GLY A 84 -9.81 -4.66 -1.49
N TYR A 85 -8.55 -5.01 -1.72
CA TYR A 85 -7.99 -6.33 -1.42
C TYR A 85 -7.11 -6.28 -0.18
N SER A 86 -7.43 -7.12 0.81
CA SER A 86 -6.64 -7.26 2.04
C SER A 86 -5.69 -8.45 1.93
N ARG A 87 -4.43 -8.22 2.26
CA ARG A 87 -3.39 -9.24 2.38
C ARG A 87 -2.74 -9.22 3.75
N ASP A 88 -2.23 -10.36 4.18
CA ASP A 88 -1.55 -10.51 5.46
C ASP A 88 -0.34 -9.57 5.54
N ALA A 89 -0.12 -9.02 6.73
CA ALA A 89 1.02 -8.21 7.07
C ALA A 89 1.50 -8.54 8.48
N GLY A 90 2.81 -8.70 8.65
CA GLY A 90 3.44 -8.76 9.97
C GLY A 90 3.56 -7.37 10.57
N PHE A 91 3.35 -7.25 11.88
CA PHE A 91 3.57 -6.02 12.64
C PHE A 91 4.55 -6.27 13.79
N ASP A 92 5.65 -5.53 13.83
CA ASP A 92 6.66 -5.60 14.89
C ASP A 92 6.99 -4.19 15.41
N GLY A 93 6.30 -3.78 16.49
CA GLY A 93 6.66 -2.59 17.27
C GLY A 93 6.65 -1.24 16.54
N GLY A 94 6.08 -1.17 15.34
CA GLY A 94 6.09 0.01 14.47
C GLY A 94 6.50 -0.30 13.03
N ARG A 95 7.10 -1.47 12.77
CA ARG A 95 7.40 -1.92 11.41
C ARG A 95 6.29 -2.83 10.89
N VAL A 96 5.91 -2.64 9.62
CA VAL A 96 4.93 -3.46 8.92
C VAL A 96 5.60 -4.07 7.70
N VAL A 97 5.44 -5.39 7.54
CA VAL A 97 5.92 -6.12 6.37
C VAL A 97 4.76 -6.90 5.76
N SER A 98 4.43 -6.64 4.50
CA SER A 98 3.43 -7.40 3.75
C SER A 98 4.06 -7.94 2.48
N VAL A 99 4.02 -9.26 2.31
CA VAL A 99 4.50 -9.96 1.11
C VAL A 99 3.31 -10.66 0.47
N HIS A 100 3.09 -10.43 -0.82
CA HIS A 100 2.02 -11.07 -1.55
C HIS A 100 2.44 -11.42 -2.96
N LYS A 101 2.18 -12.67 -3.32
CA LYS A 101 2.42 -13.19 -4.65
C LYS A 101 1.10 -13.38 -5.38
N ALA A 102 0.96 -12.75 -6.53
CA ALA A 102 -0.18 -12.92 -7.41
C ALA A 102 0.27 -13.52 -8.74
N GLU A 103 -0.46 -14.54 -9.21
CA GLU A 103 -0.36 -14.96 -10.60
C GLU A 103 -0.91 -13.85 -11.49
N THR A 104 -0.10 -13.40 -12.42
CA THR A 104 -0.44 -12.30 -13.32
C THR A 104 0.25 -12.52 -14.66
N ARG A 105 -0.11 -11.73 -15.65
CA ARG A 105 0.52 -11.73 -16.97
C ARG A 105 1.09 -10.35 -17.20
N PRO A 106 2.32 -10.06 -16.71
CA PRO A 106 2.97 -8.79 -16.99
C PRO A 106 2.96 -8.54 -18.50
N PRO A 107 2.63 -7.33 -18.97
CA PRO A 107 2.64 -7.00 -20.39
C PRO A 107 3.89 -7.47 -21.15
N SER A 108 5.08 -7.40 -20.54
CA SER A 108 6.34 -7.88 -21.12
C SER A 108 6.39 -9.39 -21.39
N CYS A 109 5.59 -10.18 -20.67
CA CYS A 109 5.53 -11.62 -20.80
C CYS A 109 4.67 -12.09 -21.99
N GLY A 110 3.81 -11.22 -22.53
CA GLY A 110 2.86 -11.53 -23.60
C GLY A 110 1.53 -12.11 -23.10
N ALA A 111 0.46 -11.86 -23.85
CA ALA A 111 -0.91 -12.13 -23.42
C ALA A 111 -1.24 -13.63 -23.20
N SER A 112 -0.49 -14.52 -23.84
CA SER A 112 -0.64 -15.98 -23.73
C SER A 112 0.23 -16.62 -22.66
N CYS A 113 1.03 -15.83 -21.93
CA CYS A 113 1.96 -16.39 -20.95
C CYS A 113 1.21 -16.98 -19.75
N GLU A 114 1.54 -18.22 -19.41
CA GLU A 114 0.96 -18.94 -18.28
C GLU A 114 2.00 -19.15 -17.17
N GLY A 115 1.54 -18.99 -15.93
CA GLY A 115 2.36 -19.20 -14.73
C GLY A 115 3.36 -18.09 -14.42
N ALA A 116 3.27 -16.94 -15.10
CA ALA A 116 3.96 -15.73 -14.66
C ALA A 116 3.33 -15.21 -13.35
N ALA A 117 4.14 -14.54 -12.55
CA ALA A 117 3.70 -14.00 -11.28
C ALA A 117 4.48 -12.73 -10.93
N VAL A 118 3.91 -11.93 -10.05
CA VAL A 118 4.62 -10.84 -9.38
C VAL A 118 4.50 -11.08 -7.88
N GLU A 119 5.63 -11.05 -7.19
CA GLU A 119 5.68 -11.03 -5.74
C GLU A 119 6.01 -9.61 -5.28
N GLU A 120 5.05 -8.97 -4.62
CA GLU A 120 5.15 -7.63 -4.08
C GLU A 120 5.49 -7.72 -2.59
N ALA A 121 6.54 -7.02 -2.16
CA ALA A 121 6.89 -6.86 -0.75
C ALA A 121 6.88 -5.37 -0.38
N LEU A 122 5.97 -4.99 0.54
CA LEU A 122 5.93 -3.70 1.17
C LEU A 122 6.54 -3.82 2.57
N ASP A 123 7.56 -3.03 2.86
CA ASP A 123 8.23 -2.98 4.15
C ASP A 123 8.33 -1.52 4.60
N VAL A 124 7.56 -1.15 5.63
CA VAL A 124 7.47 0.24 6.09
C VAL A 124 7.59 0.35 7.60
N LEU A 125 8.33 1.36 8.04
CA LEU A 125 8.33 1.87 9.40
C LEU A 125 7.23 2.92 9.56
N LEU A 126 6.35 2.74 10.53
CA LEU A 126 5.34 3.69 10.94
C LEU A 126 5.92 4.67 11.96
N LEU A 127 5.57 5.94 11.82
CA LEU A 127 6.07 7.03 12.63
C LEU A 127 4.92 7.77 13.28
N SER A 128 5.01 7.97 14.60
CA SER A 128 4.09 8.84 15.33
C SER A 128 4.27 10.29 14.90
N ASN A 129 3.31 11.17 15.23
CA ASN A 129 3.46 12.60 14.96
C ASN A 129 4.73 13.20 15.59
N SER A 130 5.12 12.71 16.78
CA SER A 130 6.34 13.15 17.45
C SER A 130 7.61 12.74 16.70
N GLN A 131 7.65 11.50 16.19
CA GLN A 131 8.78 10.99 15.40
C GLN A 131 8.83 11.65 14.02
N ASP A 132 7.68 11.82 13.35
CA ASP A 132 7.57 12.50 12.05
C ASP A 132 8.11 13.93 12.11
N THR A 133 7.80 14.65 13.19
CA THR A 133 8.30 16.01 13.40
C THR A 133 9.82 16.04 13.61
N LEU A 134 10.39 15.06 14.34
CA LEU A 134 11.83 14.99 14.59
C LEU A 134 12.64 14.78 13.30
N ILE A 135 12.12 13.99 12.37
CA ILE A 135 12.80 13.71 11.09
C ILE A 135 12.54 14.77 10.01
N GLY A 136 11.92 15.90 10.38
CA GLY A 136 11.59 16.97 9.44
C GLY A 136 10.50 16.59 8.43
N ARG A 137 9.67 15.61 8.77
CA ARG A 137 8.52 15.15 7.98
C ARG A 137 8.87 14.58 6.61
N ARG A 138 9.97 13.85 6.51
CA ARG A 138 10.45 13.21 5.28
C ARG A 138 11.10 11.87 5.58
N CYS A 139 10.95 10.89 4.69
CA CYS A 139 11.51 9.54 4.91
C CYS A 139 13.03 9.41 4.64
N SER A 140 13.75 10.52 4.45
CA SER A 140 15.19 10.51 4.16
C SER A 140 15.97 9.76 5.25
N GLY A 141 16.67 8.68 4.87
CA GLY A 141 17.50 7.87 5.77
C GLY A 141 16.75 6.76 6.53
N LEU A 142 15.43 6.63 6.35
CA LEU A 142 14.62 5.59 7.01
C LEU A 142 14.16 4.47 6.06
N VAL A 143 14.40 4.63 4.75
CA VAL A 143 13.90 3.71 3.72
C VAL A 143 14.44 2.28 3.88
N ASP A 144 15.66 2.10 4.40
CA ASP A 144 16.29 0.77 4.54
C ASP A 144 16.19 0.21 5.98
N GLY A 145 15.08 0.47 6.67
CA GLY A 145 14.83 -0.06 8.02
C GLY A 145 15.55 0.70 9.14
N GLY A 146 16.00 1.93 8.88
CA GLY A 146 16.47 2.84 9.92
C GLY A 146 15.34 3.21 10.88
N VAL A 147 15.68 3.46 12.15
CA VAL A 147 14.77 4.04 13.13
C VAL A 147 15.09 5.53 13.30
N PRO A 148 14.11 6.40 13.60
CA PRO A 148 14.40 7.79 13.91
C PRO A 148 15.37 7.91 15.09
N ASP A 149 16.53 8.51 14.84
CA ASP A 149 17.43 8.96 15.91
C ASP A 149 16.84 10.20 16.59
N GLY A 150 17.03 10.33 17.91
CA GLY A 150 16.69 11.57 18.64
C GLY A 150 15.43 11.51 19.52
N GLY A 151 14.84 10.34 19.72
CA GLY A 151 13.73 10.13 20.66
C GLY A 151 12.35 10.22 20.00
N GLY A 152 11.34 10.59 20.79
CA GLY A 152 9.93 10.53 20.39
C GLY A 152 9.22 9.30 20.95
N THR A 153 7.89 9.34 20.93
CA THR A 153 7.07 8.22 21.41
C THR A 153 6.83 7.26 20.24
N GLN A 154 6.98 5.96 20.48
CA GLN A 154 6.62 4.97 19.47
C GLN A 154 5.13 5.09 19.11
N PRO A 155 4.74 4.75 17.87
CA PRO A 155 3.34 4.75 17.48
C PRO A 155 2.52 3.84 18.39
N GLY A 156 1.37 4.34 18.84
CA GLY A 156 0.52 3.60 19.76
C GLY A 156 -0.94 4.04 19.75
N PRO A 157 -1.81 3.34 20.48
CA PRO A 157 -3.21 3.71 20.60
C PRO A 157 -3.39 5.06 21.29
N THR A 158 -4.34 5.85 20.82
CA THR A 158 -4.80 7.11 21.41
C THR A 158 -6.32 7.09 21.58
N PRO A 159 -6.92 8.03 22.34
CA PRO A 159 -8.37 8.12 22.46
C PRO A 159 -9.11 8.34 21.12
N THR A 160 -8.40 8.79 20.07
CA THR A 160 -8.97 9.08 18.75
C THR A 160 -8.51 8.11 17.66
N GLY A 161 -7.83 7.02 18.02
CA GLY A 161 -7.35 6.01 17.06
C GLY A 161 -5.94 5.55 17.37
N TYR A 162 -5.06 5.61 16.38
CA TYR A 162 -3.66 5.20 16.49
C TYR A 162 -2.76 6.37 16.08
N ASP A 163 -1.69 6.67 16.83
CA ASP A 163 -0.75 7.77 16.56
C ASP A 163 0.29 7.33 15.53
N VAL A 164 -0.10 7.39 14.27
CA VAL A 164 0.80 7.27 13.11
C VAL A 164 0.47 8.40 12.15
N GLU A 165 1.48 9.09 11.66
CA GLU A 165 1.35 10.16 10.66
C GLU A 165 2.02 9.82 9.34
N ARG A 166 3.09 9.02 9.39
CA ARG A 166 3.91 8.70 8.23
C ARG A 166 4.32 7.23 8.22
N ALA A 167 4.42 6.69 7.01
CA ALA A 167 5.03 5.39 6.74
C ALA A 167 6.25 5.60 5.83
N CYS A 168 7.40 5.05 6.21
CA CYS A 168 8.66 5.18 5.47
C CYS A 168 9.26 3.82 5.20
N GLY A 169 9.66 3.54 3.96
CA GLY A 169 10.26 2.24 3.67
C GLY A 169 10.47 1.96 2.21
N THR A 170 10.26 0.70 1.83
CA THR A 170 10.44 0.22 0.46
C THR A 170 9.29 -0.64 -0.01
N LEU A 171 9.14 -0.67 -1.33
CA LEU A 171 8.27 -1.57 -2.06
C LEU A 171 9.13 -2.26 -3.13
N THR A 172 9.00 -3.57 -3.25
CA THR A 172 9.69 -4.32 -4.30
C THR A 172 8.72 -5.20 -5.05
N ASP A 173 8.85 -5.22 -6.37
CA ASP A 173 8.12 -6.13 -7.25
C ASP A 173 9.10 -7.11 -7.89
N ASP A 174 8.97 -8.37 -7.54
CA ASP A 174 9.71 -9.47 -8.14
C ASP A 174 8.90 -10.08 -9.29
N PHE A 175 9.33 -9.79 -10.51
CA PHE A 175 8.73 -10.34 -11.72
C PHE A 175 9.29 -11.74 -11.95
N ILE A 176 8.40 -12.73 -11.82
CA ILE A 176 8.72 -14.15 -11.98
C ILE A 176 8.25 -14.58 -13.37
N PRO A 177 9.14 -15.06 -14.25
CA PRO A 177 8.77 -15.46 -15.60
C PRO A 177 7.85 -16.68 -15.57
N GLY A 178 6.92 -16.72 -16.53
CA GLY A 178 6.02 -17.86 -16.66
C GLY A 178 6.68 -19.07 -17.30
N LYS A 179 5.92 -20.16 -17.38
CA LYS A 179 6.41 -21.47 -17.80
C LYS A 179 6.08 -21.81 -19.25
N THR A 180 5.01 -21.23 -19.80
CA THR A 180 4.44 -21.67 -21.08
C THR A 180 3.99 -20.45 -21.89
N ASN A 181 4.39 -20.41 -23.17
CA ASN A 181 4.04 -19.34 -24.13
C ASN A 181 4.44 -17.92 -23.67
N CYS A 182 5.59 -17.80 -23.00
CA CYS A 182 6.07 -16.54 -22.42
C CYS A 182 7.25 -15.94 -23.21
N THR A 183 7.21 -14.62 -23.41
CA THR A 183 8.33 -13.85 -23.97
C THR A 183 9.34 -13.45 -22.90
N CYS A 184 8.88 -13.24 -21.67
CA CYS A 184 9.74 -12.98 -20.52
C CYS A 184 10.44 -14.28 -20.10
N THR A 185 11.77 -14.27 -20.08
CA THR A 185 12.58 -15.49 -19.83
C THR A 185 13.47 -15.39 -18.61
N ALA A 186 13.70 -14.17 -18.10
CA ALA A 186 14.52 -13.93 -16.93
C ALA A 186 13.71 -13.18 -15.85
N PRO A 187 13.89 -13.52 -14.57
CA PRO A 187 13.32 -12.73 -13.49
C PRO A 187 14.00 -11.36 -13.42
N CYS A 188 13.26 -10.36 -12.97
CA CYS A 188 13.79 -9.05 -12.65
C CYS A 188 13.09 -8.49 -11.40
N ARG A 189 13.73 -7.52 -10.76
CA ARG A 189 13.21 -6.84 -9.57
C ARG A 189 13.10 -5.35 -9.84
N ALA A 190 11.91 -4.79 -9.62
CA ALA A 190 11.72 -3.36 -9.49
C ALA A 190 11.81 -2.98 -8.02
N PHE A 191 12.58 -1.93 -7.72
CA PHE A 191 12.79 -1.45 -6.37
C PHE A 191 12.28 -0.02 -6.25
N TYR A 192 11.50 0.26 -5.21
CA TYR A 192 10.95 1.57 -4.93
C TYR A 192 11.23 1.98 -3.49
N THR A 193 11.58 3.25 -3.28
CA THR A 193 11.39 3.88 -1.98
C THR A 193 9.94 4.29 -1.85
N VAL A 194 9.35 4.16 -0.66
CA VAL A 194 7.97 4.57 -0.41
C VAL A 194 7.87 5.55 0.76
N GLU A 195 7.04 6.57 0.54
CA GLU A 195 6.64 7.53 1.56
C GLU A 195 5.11 7.58 1.61
N GLY A 196 4.54 7.13 2.72
CA GLY A 196 3.10 7.18 3.00
C GLY A 196 2.77 8.35 3.90
N THR A 197 1.90 9.25 3.45
CA THR A 197 1.31 10.30 4.30
C THR A 197 -0.10 9.88 4.69
N ARG A 198 -0.44 9.99 5.98
CA ARG A 198 -1.79 9.65 6.46
C ARG A 198 -2.86 10.48 5.74
N VAL A 199 -3.94 9.81 5.36
CA VAL A 199 -5.16 10.41 4.81
C VAL A 199 -6.21 10.36 5.92
N ASN A 200 -6.79 11.51 6.23
CA ASN A 200 -7.80 11.66 7.27
C ASN A 200 -9.12 11.00 6.87
#